data_AF-A0A6N7HE55-F1
#
_entry.id   AF-A0A6N7HE55-F1
#
_cell.length_a   1.000
_cell.length_b   1.000
_cell.length_c   1.000
_cell.angle_alpha   90.00
_cell.angle_beta   90.00
_cell.angle_gamma   90.00
#
_symmetry.space_group_name_H-M   'P 1'
#
loop_
_entity.id
_entity.type
_entity.pdbx_description
1 polymer ?
#
loop_
_entity_poly.entity_id
_entity_poly.type
_entity_poly.pdbx_seq_one_letter_code
_entity_poly.pdbx_strand_id
1 'polypeptide(L)'
;MYVADGGVGAAPAAEPTFSGTQRLRIEPHAIPEALAAFREAHDRVARKVRELGSLPVRDWAGDPVSGETATQFTERTNGAGADSAMACLTGYQEQLHNAIESLKSAQADYLEIEGTNTARWGKY
;
A
#
# COMPACT_ATOMS: atom_id res chain seq x y z
N MET A 1 0.16 -22.81 -44.38
CA MET A 1 -0.74 -21.67 -44.11
C MET A 1 -1.55 -22.02 -42.87
N TYR A 2 -1.09 -21.58 -41.69
CA TYR A 2 -1.80 -21.74 -40.43
C TYR A 2 -2.40 -20.37 -40.11
N VAL A 3 -3.73 -20.26 -40.10
CA VAL A 3 -4.45 -19.07 -39.66
C VAL A 3 -4.76 -19.26 -38.18
N ALA A 4 -4.08 -18.52 -37.32
CA ALA A 4 -4.47 -18.34 -35.94
C ALA A 4 -5.36 -17.11 -35.87
N ASP A 5 -6.67 -17.34 -35.79
CA ASP A 5 -7.64 -16.37 -35.32
C ASP A 5 -7.77 -16.56 -33.80
N GLY A 6 -7.46 -15.52 -33.03
CA GLY A 6 -7.50 -15.63 -31.58
C GLY A 6 -6.74 -14.51 -30.88
N GLY A 7 -7.47 -13.45 -30.53
CA GLY A 7 -7.02 -12.50 -29.52
C GLY A 7 -7.30 -11.06 -29.92
N VAL A 8 -8.53 -10.61 -29.67
CA VAL A 8 -8.84 -9.19 -29.56
C VAL A 8 -7.88 -8.61 -28.52
N GLY A 9 -6.93 -7.81 -28.99
CA GLY A 9 -6.06 -7.01 -28.14
C GLY A 9 -6.93 -6.04 -27.35
N ALA A 10 -7.39 -6.46 -26.17
CA ALA A 10 -7.72 -5.53 -25.13
C ALA A 10 -6.43 -4.76 -24.86
N ALA A 11 -6.42 -3.49 -25.26
CA ALA A 11 -5.39 -2.55 -24.82
C ALA A 11 -5.22 -2.75 -23.30
N PRO A 12 -3.98 -2.82 -22.77
CA PRO A 12 -3.80 -2.92 -21.34
C PRO A 12 -4.59 -1.78 -20.72
N ALA A 13 -5.56 -2.10 -19.86
CA ALA A 13 -6.25 -1.10 -19.06
C ALA A 13 -5.14 -0.29 -18.41
N ALA A 14 -5.12 1.02 -18.67
CA ALA A 14 -4.09 1.91 -18.16
C ALA A 14 -3.87 1.59 -16.70
N GLU A 15 -2.69 1.05 -16.37
CA GLU A 15 -2.36 0.69 -15.01
C GLU A 15 -2.61 1.93 -14.14
N PRO A 16 -3.25 1.80 -12.98
CA PRO A 16 -3.50 2.97 -12.17
C PRO A 16 -2.15 3.59 -11.89
N THR A 17 -1.99 4.85 -12.30
CA THR A 17 -0.74 5.58 -12.10
C THR A 17 -0.66 5.92 -10.62
N PHE A 18 -0.13 4.98 -9.84
CA PHE A 18 0.07 5.13 -8.39
C PHE A 18 1.31 5.99 -8.07
N SER A 19 1.99 6.53 -9.06
CA SER A 19 3.16 7.38 -8.88
C SER A 19 2.76 8.85 -8.70
N GLY A 20 3.37 9.50 -7.69
CA GLY A 20 3.20 10.93 -7.39
C GLY A 20 2.40 11.23 -6.12
N THR A 21 2.49 12.47 -5.65
CA THR A 21 1.79 12.95 -4.45
C THR A 21 0.29 13.04 -4.69
N GLN A 22 -0.47 12.13 -4.08
CA GLN A 22 -1.94 12.16 -4.12
C GLN A 22 -2.47 13.03 -2.97
N ARG A 23 -3.43 13.91 -3.28
CA ARG A 23 -4.07 14.78 -2.28
C ARG A 23 -5.48 14.28 -1.99
N LEU A 24 -5.70 13.85 -0.75
CA LEU A 24 -7.02 13.48 -0.25
C LEU A 24 -7.71 14.72 0.35
N ARG A 25 -8.96 14.96 -0.04
CA ARG A 25 -9.83 15.95 0.62
C ARG A 25 -10.81 15.19 1.51
N ILE A 26 -10.90 15.59 2.78
CA ILE A 26 -11.76 14.95 3.77
C ILE A 26 -12.45 16.01 4.62
N GLU A 27 -13.72 15.77 4.92
CA GLU A 27 -14.48 16.61 5.86
C GLU A 27 -14.07 16.28 7.30
N PRO A 28 -14.03 17.25 8.23
CA PRO A 28 -13.53 17.03 9.60
C PRO A 28 -14.24 15.90 10.34
N HIS A 29 -15.57 15.79 10.18
CA HIS A 29 -16.38 14.77 10.83
C HIS A 29 -16.10 13.34 10.30
N ALA A 30 -15.53 13.21 9.10
CA ALA A 30 -15.19 11.93 8.49
C ALA A 30 -13.76 11.47 8.83
N ILE A 31 -12.93 12.34 9.43
CA ILE A 31 -11.55 12.00 9.80
C ILE A 31 -11.45 10.75 10.71
N PRO A 32 -12.31 10.56 11.75
CA PRO A 32 -12.25 9.36 12.58
C PRO A 32 -12.51 8.06 11.80
N GLU A 33 -13.47 8.08 10.88
CA GLU A 33 -13.81 6.93 10.05
C GLU A 33 -12.67 6.62 9.06
N ALA A 34 -12.12 7.65 8.41
CA ALA A 34 -10.96 7.47 7.54
C ALA A 34 -9.77 6.91 8.32
N LEU A 35 -9.49 7.40 9.53
CA LEU A 35 -8.43 6.85 10.38
C LEU A 35 -8.65 5.37 10.66
N ALA A 36 -9.88 4.94 10.93
CA ALA A 36 -10.19 3.52 11.14
C ALA A 36 -9.91 2.70 9.87
N ALA A 37 -10.35 3.17 8.71
CA ALA A 37 -10.13 2.50 7.43
C ALA A 37 -8.64 2.39 7.07
N PHE A 38 -7.87 3.47 7.23
CA PHE A 38 -6.43 3.45 6.95
C PHE A 38 -5.67 2.55 7.93
N ARG A 39 -6.05 2.51 9.21
CA ARG A 39 -5.47 1.57 10.19
C ARG A 39 -5.76 0.13 9.82
N GLU A 40 -7.00 -0.18 9.46
CA GLU A 40 -7.36 -1.54 9.04
C GLU A 40 -6.57 -1.96 7.79
N ALA A 41 -6.48 -1.07 6.80
CA ALA A 41 -5.68 -1.32 5.60
C ALA A 41 -4.20 -1.56 5.94
N HIS A 42 -3.62 -0.71 6.79
CA HIS A 42 -2.24 -0.87 7.26
C HIS A 42 -2.04 -2.23 7.96
N ASP A 43 -2.94 -2.63 8.84
CA ASP A 43 -2.83 -3.89 9.58
C ASP A 43 -2.95 -5.12 8.68
N ARG A 44 -3.80 -5.05 7.65
CA ARG A 44 -3.92 -6.10 6.62
C ARG A 44 -2.63 -6.23 5.81
N VAL A 45 -2.05 -5.11 5.36
CA VAL A 45 -0.79 -5.10 4.62
C VAL A 45 0.35 -5.59 5.49
N ALA A 46 0.50 -5.07 6.71
CA ALA A 46 1.56 -5.46 7.64
C ALA A 46 1.51 -6.95 7.98
N ARG A 47 0.32 -7.54 8.09
CA ARG A 47 0.16 -8.99 8.25
C ARG A 47 0.66 -9.74 7.03
N LYS A 48 0.31 -9.28 5.83
CA LYS A 48 0.72 -9.93 4.58
C LYS A 48 2.23 -9.86 4.36
N VAL A 49 2.83 -8.72 4.68
CA VAL A 49 4.28 -8.51 4.69
C VAL A 49 4.96 -9.54 5.59
N ARG A 50 4.47 -9.74 6.82
CA ARG A 50 5.02 -10.75 7.75
C ARG A 50 4.85 -12.18 7.23
N GLU A 51 3.68 -12.53 6.72
CA GLU A 51 3.40 -13.86 6.16
C GLU A 51 4.37 -14.17 5.00
N LEU A 52 4.50 -13.23 4.05
CA LEU A 52 5.34 -13.41 2.87
C LEU A 52 6.83 -13.46 3.21
N GLY A 53 7.29 -12.60 4.12
CA GLY A 53 8.69 -12.61 4.56
C GLY A 53 9.10 -13.89 5.30
N SER A 54 8.13 -14.67 5.79
CA SER A 54 8.37 -15.93 6.51
C SER A 54 8.36 -17.19 5.62
N LEU A 55 7.99 -17.06 4.33
CA LEU A 55 7.87 -18.21 3.43
C LEU A 55 9.25 -18.66 2.93
N PRO A 56 9.71 -19.89 3.27
CA PRO A 56 10.92 -20.43 2.69
C PRO A 56 10.69 -20.80 1.23
N VAL A 57 11.45 -20.19 0.32
CA VAL A 57 11.52 -20.64 -1.07
C VAL A 57 12.45 -21.86 -1.09
N ARG A 58 11.90 -23.04 -1.39
CA ARG A 58 12.65 -24.31 -1.41
C ARG A 58 12.70 -24.89 -2.81
N ASP A 59 13.77 -25.62 -3.09
CA ASP A 59 13.88 -26.46 -4.28
C ASP A 59 12.78 -27.52 -4.24
N TRP A 60 11.90 -27.48 -5.23
CA TRP A 60 10.65 -28.24 -5.26
C TRP A 60 10.83 -29.63 -5.88
N ALA A 61 11.85 -29.82 -6.71
CA ALA A 61 12.13 -31.08 -7.41
C ALA A 61 13.58 -31.56 -7.25
N GLY A 62 14.47 -30.78 -6.63
CA GLY A 62 15.87 -31.16 -6.36
C GLY A 62 16.74 -31.28 -7.61
N ASP A 63 16.22 -30.84 -8.76
CA ASP A 63 16.95 -30.77 -10.01
C ASP A 63 17.55 -29.36 -10.24
N PRO A 64 18.55 -29.21 -11.13
CA PRO A 64 19.20 -27.93 -11.38
C PRO A 64 18.26 -26.79 -11.84
N VAL A 65 17.20 -27.10 -12.60
CA VAL A 65 16.23 -26.10 -13.06
C VAL A 65 15.37 -25.62 -11.90
N SER A 66 14.98 -26.51 -11.00
CA SER A 66 14.24 -26.16 -9.79
C SER A 66 15.03 -25.23 -8.87
N GLY A 67 16.35 -25.45 -8.74
CA GLY A 67 17.25 -24.59 -7.96
C GLY A 67 17.50 -23.22 -8.59
N GLU A 68 17.69 -23.16 -9.91
CA GLU A 68 17.77 -21.90 -10.65
C GLU A 68 16.48 -21.08 -10.51
N THR A 69 15.33 -21.75 -10.66
CA THR A 69 14.01 -21.11 -10.52
C THR A 69 13.77 -20.59 -9.10
N ALA A 70 14.14 -21.35 -8.07
CA ALA A 70 14.05 -20.93 -6.67
C ALA A 70 14.91 -19.69 -6.38
N THR A 71 16.11 -19.62 -6.98
CA THR A 71 17.01 -18.48 -6.86
C THR A 71 16.41 -17.23 -7.53
N GLN A 72 15.99 -17.32 -8.79
CA GLN A 72 15.39 -16.20 -9.52
C GLN A 72 14.09 -15.71 -8.86
N PHE A 73 13.27 -16.62 -8.32
CA PHE A 73 12.07 -16.27 -7.58
C PHE A 73 12.41 -15.52 -6.28
N THR A 74 13.43 -15.97 -5.56
CA THR A 74 13.92 -15.30 -4.35
C THR A 74 14.44 -13.90 -4.66
N GLU A 75 15.20 -13.73 -5.73
CA GLU A 75 15.68 -12.43 -6.18
C GLU A 75 14.54 -11.49 -6.59
N ARG A 76 13.52 -11.97 -7.31
CA ARG A 76 12.36 -11.14 -7.66
C ARG A 76 11.46 -10.80 -6.47
N THR A 77 11.36 -11.70 -5.49
CA THR A 77 10.46 -11.51 -4.35
C THR A 77 11.11 -10.70 -3.24
N ASN A 78 12.35 -11.05 -2.89
CA ASN A 78 13.11 -10.53 -1.76
C ASN A 78 14.34 -9.70 -2.15
N GLY A 79 14.70 -9.64 -3.44
CA GLY A 79 15.88 -8.90 -3.89
C GLY A 79 15.76 -7.39 -3.64
N ALA A 80 16.91 -6.75 -3.57
CA ALA A 80 17.07 -5.34 -3.21
C ALA A 80 16.63 -4.33 -4.30
N GLY A 81 16.00 -4.80 -5.40
CA GLY A 81 15.45 -3.92 -6.43
C GLY A 81 14.16 -3.25 -5.98
N ALA A 82 13.92 -2.01 -6.41
CA ALA A 82 12.68 -1.27 -6.11
C ALA A 82 11.41 -1.99 -6.60
N ASP A 83 11.54 -2.86 -7.61
CA ASP A 83 10.44 -3.63 -8.19
C ASP A 83 10.19 -4.97 -7.48
N SER A 84 10.92 -5.30 -6.41
CA SER A 84 10.64 -6.53 -5.69
C SER A 84 9.27 -6.45 -5.02
N ALA A 85 8.54 -7.57 -5.04
CA ALA A 85 7.21 -7.61 -4.45
C ALA A 85 7.24 -7.19 -2.97
N MET A 86 8.32 -7.56 -2.26
CA MET A 86 8.49 -7.19 -0.86
C MET A 86 8.80 -5.70 -0.67
N ALA A 87 9.63 -5.10 -1.52
CA ALA A 87 9.89 -3.65 -1.49
C ALA A 87 8.62 -2.85 -1.76
N CYS A 88 7.81 -3.26 -2.75
CA CYS A 88 6.55 -2.60 -3.08
C CYS A 88 5.54 -2.64 -1.93
N LEU A 89 5.33 -3.82 -1.30
CA LEU A 89 4.41 -3.96 -0.17
C LEU A 89 4.88 -3.17 1.06
N THR A 90 6.19 -3.14 1.33
CA THR A 90 6.77 -2.35 2.42
C THR A 90 6.60 -0.85 2.18
N GLY A 91 6.90 -0.38 0.96
CA GLY A 91 6.69 1.01 0.58
C GLY A 91 5.22 1.43 0.66
N TYR A 92 4.29 0.55 0.28
CA TYR A 92 2.85 0.82 0.45
C TYR A 92 2.44 0.87 1.92
N GLN A 93 3.00 -0.01 2.77
CA GLN A 93 2.77 0.04 4.22
C GLN A 93 3.22 1.39 4.80
N GLU A 94 4.40 1.88 4.40
CA GLU A 94 4.91 3.20 4.84
C GLU A 94 4.00 4.34 4.36
N GLN A 95 3.50 4.29 3.13
CA GLN A 95 2.55 5.28 2.63
C GLN A 95 1.26 5.32 3.46
N LEU A 96 0.72 4.15 3.84
CA LEU A 96 -0.45 4.07 4.72
C LEU A 96 -0.16 4.64 6.11
N HIS A 97 1.02 4.35 6.68
CA HIS A 97 1.44 4.92 7.96
C HIS A 97 1.51 6.45 7.90
N ASN A 98 2.15 7.00 6.86
CA ASN A 98 2.26 8.45 6.67
C ASN A 98 0.89 9.13 6.51
N ALA A 99 -0.07 8.46 5.85
CA ALA A 99 -1.44 8.95 5.73
C ALA A 99 -2.16 8.98 7.09
N ILE A 100 -1.98 7.94 7.92
CA ILE A 100 -2.52 7.89 9.28
C ILE A 100 -1.99 9.05 10.13
N GLU A 101 -0.69 9.29 10.12
CA GLU A 101 -0.09 10.39 10.90
C GLU A 101 -0.55 11.76 10.40
N SER A 102 -0.66 11.95 9.08
CA SER A 102 -1.21 13.19 8.50
C SER A 102 -2.65 13.44 8.92
N LEU A 103 -3.50 12.41 8.92
CA LEU A 103 -4.90 12.52 9.35
C LEU A 103 -5.02 12.82 10.85
N LYS A 104 -4.17 12.23 11.69
CA LYS A 104 -4.11 12.56 13.12
C LYS A 104 -3.73 14.02 13.36
N SER A 105 -2.71 14.52 12.65
CA SER A 105 -2.30 15.92 12.75
C SER A 105 -3.45 16.84 12.34
N ALA A 106 -4.09 16.57 11.20
CA ALA A 106 -5.24 17.35 10.74
C ALA A 106 -6.39 17.34 11.77
N GLN A 107 -6.68 16.19 12.39
CA GLN A 107 -7.70 16.10 13.43
C GLN A 107 -7.37 16.98 14.64
N ALA A 108 -6.11 16.96 15.09
CA ALA A 108 -5.66 17.76 16.22
C ALA A 108 -5.81 19.26 15.92
N ASP A 109 -5.40 19.69 14.72
CA ASP A 109 -5.53 21.08 14.27
C ASP A 109 -6.99 21.54 14.26
N TYR A 110 -7.92 20.71 13.77
CA TYR A 110 -9.35 21.03 13.79
C TYR A 110 -9.90 21.19 15.21
N LEU A 111 -9.55 20.27 16.11
CA LEU A 111 -10.01 20.33 17.51
C LEU A 111 -9.47 21.55 18.25
N GLU A 112 -8.22 21.95 17.98
CA GLU A 112 -7.61 23.16 18.56
C GLU A 112 -8.32 24.43 18.08
N ILE A 113 -8.59 24.53 16.78
CA ILE A 113 -9.27 25.69 16.18
C ILE A 113 -10.71 25.79 16.70
N GLU A 114 -11.46 24.69 16.71
CA GLU A 114 -12.84 24.68 17.24
C GLU A 114 -12.85 25.05 18.73
N GLY A 115 -11.99 24.43 19.54
CA GLY A 115 -11.88 24.74 20.98
C GLY A 115 -11.52 26.21 21.24
N THR A 116 -10.60 26.77 20.46
CA THR A 116 -10.21 28.19 20.54
C THR A 116 -11.38 29.12 20.16
N ASN A 117 -12.17 28.74 19.16
CA ASN A 117 -13.29 29.54 18.68
C ASN A 117 -14.46 29.50 19.67
N THR A 118 -14.81 28.32 20.20
CA THR A 118 -15.81 28.17 21.27
C THR A 118 -15.43 28.96 22.52
N ALA A 119 -14.15 28.95 22.92
CA ALA A 119 -13.64 29.70 24.06
C ALA A 119 -13.67 31.24 23.86
N ARG A 120 -13.61 31.71 22.61
CA ARG A 120 -13.74 33.14 22.29
C ARG A 120 -15.19 33.60 22.22
N TRP A 121 -16.09 32.76 21.74
CA TRP A 121 -17.51 33.09 21.64
C TRP A 121 -18.28 32.94 22.94
N GLY A 122 -17.85 32.05 23.86
CA GLY A 122 -18.44 31.93 25.19
C GLY A 122 -18.11 33.07 26.17
N LYS A 123 -17.38 34.11 25.73
CA LYS A 123 -16.97 35.26 26.56
C LYS A 123 -17.72 36.56 26.25
N TYR A 124 -18.75 36.53 25.41
CA TYR A 124 -19.62 37.67 25.10
C TYR A 124 -21.07 37.40 25.50
#